data_AF-R1HZC4-F1
#
_entry.id   AF-R1HZC4-F1
#
_cell.length_a   1.000
_cell.length_b   1.000
_cell.length_c   1.000
_cell.angle_alpha   90.00
_cell.angle_beta   90.00
_cell.angle_gamma   90.00
#
_symmetry.space_group_name_H-M   'P 1'
#
loop_
_entity.id
_entity.type
_entity.pdbx_description
1 polymer ?
#
loop_
_entity_poly.entity_id
_entity_poly.type
_entity_poly.pdbx_seq_one_letter_code
_entity_poly.pdbx_strand_id
1 'polypeptide(L)'
;GGVRVVLLPGDAATVPDGARAGIGPEGPAIEAPRSWAAARTALRFTSAAEPVVWWERLGGLAALADKLSPPELADLPDVRGLDSLAAEHHGPDTLAALDALCATGSARKAAAVLHRHHSTMPARLARAEAVLGFEVDSPAGRFRLHLALMLRRLRDNADLG
;
A
#
# COMPACT_ATOMS: atom_id res chain seq x y z
N GLY A 1 -15.35 -0.44 -12.21
CA GLY A 1 -15.91 -1.65 -11.57
C GLY A 1 -16.66 -1.22 -10.34
N GLY A 2 -17.84 -1.76 -10.07
CA GLY A 2 -18.64 -1.35 -8.90
C GLY A 2 -18.11 -1.94 -7.60
N VAL A 3 -18.01 -1.13 -6.55
CA VAL A 3 -17.69 -1.60 -5.19
C VAL A 3 -18.91 -2.36 -4.66
N ARG A 4 -18.70 -3.57 -4.11
CA ARG A 4 -19.75 -4.38 -3.49
C ARG A 4 -19.60 -4.35 -1.97
N VAL A 5 -20.73 -4.32 -1.26
CA VAL A 5 -20.78 -4.35 0.20
C VAL A 5 -21.23 -5.73 0.65
N VAL A 6 -20.52 -6.32 1.61
CA VAL A 6 -20.91 -7.59 2.23
C VAL A 6 -20.83 -7.41 3.74
N LEU A 7 -21.92 -7.72 4.44
CA LEU A 7 -21.96 -7.84 5.90
C LEU A 7 -21.94 -9.33 6.23
N LEU A 8 -21.01 -9.75 7.08
CA LEU A 8 -20.85 -11.14 7.49
C LEU A 8 -20.99 -11.25 9.01
N PRO A 9 -21.66 -12.28 9.53
CA PRO A 9 -21.62 -12.59 10.95
C PRO A 9 -20.30 -13.28 11.31
N GLY A 10 -19.48 -12.67 12.17
CA GLY A 10 -18.24 -13.29 12.67
C GLY A 10 -17.16 -13.54 11.62
N ASP A 11 -16.23 -14.46 11.94
CA ASP A 11 -14.84 -14.42 11.48
C ASP A 11 -14.59 -14.61 9.97
N ALA A 12 -13.54 -13.92 9.51
CA ALA A 12 -12.90 -13.81 8.20
C ALA A 12 -13.80 -13.86 6.94
N ALA A 13 -13.97 -12.67 6.33
CA ALA A 13 -14.37 -12.58 4.93
C ALA A 13 -13.31 -13.25 4.04
N THR A 14 -13.64 -14.38 3.40
CA THR A 14 -12.86 -14.87 2.26
C THR A 14 -13.05 -13.90 1.11
N VAL A 15 -12.01 -13.13 0.80
CA VAL A 15 -12.00 -12.22 -0.34
C VAL A 15 -11.76 -13.06 -1.60
N PRO A 16 -12.62 -12.93 -2.65
CA PRO A 16 -12.42 -13.68 -3.88
C PRO A 16 -11.03 -13.46 -4.48
N ASP A 17 -10.49 -14.47 -5.15
CA ASP A 17 -9.18 -14.36 -5.79
C ASP A 17 -9.12 -13.19 -6.77
N GLY A 18 -8.09 -12.36 -6.64
CA GLY A 18 -7.90 -11.15 -7.43
C GLY A 18 -8.76 -9.95 -7.03
N ALA A 19 -9.67 -10.10 -6.05
CA ALA A 19 -10.41 -8.99 -5.48
C ALA A 19 -9.58 -8.26 -4.41
N ARG A 20 -9.88 -6.98 -4.21
CA ARG A 20 -9.36 -6.16 -3.11
C ARG A 20 -10.47 -5.86 -2.13
N ALA A 21 -10.14 -5.80 -0.84
CA ALA A 21 -11.10 -5.54 0.23
C ALA A 21 -10.51 -4.60 1.30
N GLY A 22 -11.30 -3.60 1.67
CA GLY A 22 -11.12 -2.89 2.93
C GLY A 22 -12.08 -3.47 3.97
N ILE A 23 -11.58 -3.75 5.16
CA ILE A 23 -12.35 -4.33 6.26
C ILE A 23 -12.53 -3.26 7.33
N GLY A 24 -13.79 -2.90 7.61
CA GLY A 24 -14.15 -1.99 8.70
C GLY A 24 -14.13 -2.70 10.06
N PRO A 25 -14.22 -1.94 11.17
CA PRO A 25 -14.30 -2.52 12.51
C PRO A 25 -15.52 -3.43 12.68
N GLU A 26 -15.35 -4.49 13.47
CA GLU A 26 -16.46 -5.33 13.92
C GLU A 26 -17.32 -4.58 14.93
N GLY A 27 -18.65 -4.77 14.87
CA GLY A 27 -19.56 -4.08 15.78
C GLY A 27 -21.03 -4.45 15.56
N PRO A 28 -21.92 -3.92 16.41
CA PRO A 28 -23.35 -4.15 16.27
C PRO A 28 -23.86 -3.58 14.95
N ALA A 29 -24.94 -4.15 14.41
CA ALA A 29 -25.50 -3.75 13.11
C ALA A 29 -25.80 -2.25 12.98
N ILE A 30 -26.10 -1.57 14.10
CA ILE A 30 -26.32 -0.12 14.12
C ILE A 30 -25.07 0.69 13.76
N GLU A 31 -23.86 0.13 13.94
CA GLU A 31 -22.59 0.74 13.55
C GLU A 31 -22.17 0.40 12.12
N ALA A 32 -22.97 -0.38 11.38
CA ALA A 32 -22.66 -0.76 10.00
C ALA A 32 -22.35 0.44 9.08
N PRO A 33 -23.01 1.61 9.17
CA PRO A 33 -22.63 2.78 8.36
C PRO A 33 -21.22 3.30 8.66
N ARG A 34 -20.80 3.28 9.94
CA ARG A 34 -19.46 3.68 10.36
C ARG A 34 -18.42 2.65 9.91
N SER A 35 -18.72 1.36 10.09
CA SER A 35 -17.85 0.27 9.63
C SER A 35 -17.67 0.30 8.11
N TRP A 36 -18.75 0.60 7.37
CA TRP A 36 -18.71 0.79 5.93
C TRP A 36 -17.82 1.97 5.49
N ALA A 37 -17.95 3.14 6.14
CA ALA A 37 -17.08 4.28 5.84
C ALA A 37 -15.60 3.94 6.08
N ALA A 38 -15.29 3.30 7.21
CA ALA A 38 -13.96 2.81 7.53
C ALA A 38 -13.44 1.77 6.52
N ALA A 39 -14.28 0.84 6.07
CA ALA A 39 -13.96 -0.15 5.05
C ALA A 39 -13.60 0.51 3.71
N ARG A 40 -14.35 1.53 3.28
CA ARG A 40 -14.03 2.31 2.06
C ARG A 40 -12.68 2.99 2.17
N THR A 41 -12.38 3.60 3.32
CA THR A 41 -11.08 4.22 3.53
C THR A 41 -9.95 3.17 3.54
N ALA A 42 -10.15 2.02 4.19
CA ALA A 42 -9.19 0.92 4.16
C ALA A 42 -8.95 0.36 2.75
N LEU A 43 -10.01 0.27 1.93
CA LEU A 43 -9.92 -0.19 0.55
C LEU A 43 -8.95 0.67 -0.27
N ARG A 44 -8.86 1.97 0.01
CA ARG A 44 -7.92 2.88 -0.68
C ARG A 44 -6.45 2.61 -0.38
N PHE A 45 -6.12 1.90 0.70
CA PHE A 45 -4.75 1.50 1.03
C PHE A 45 -4.34 0.14 0.44
N THR A 46 -5.24 -0.53 -0.28
CA THR A 46 -4.96 -1.84 -0.89
C THR A 46 -3.99 -1.73 -2.06
N SER A 47 -3.29 -2.83 -2.35
CA SER A 47 -2.41 -2.99 -3.51
C SER A 47 -2.46 -4.42 -4.04
N ALA A 48 -1.68 -4.73 -5.08
CA ALA A 48 -1.54 -6.13 -5.52
C ALA A 48 -0.81 -6.99 -4.47
N ALA A 49 0.17 -6.43 -3.75
CA ALA A 49 0.91 -7.12 -2.69
C ALA A 49 0.13 -7.21 -1.37
N GLU A 50 -0.82 -6.30 -1.15
CA GLU A 50 -1.66 -6.23 0.03
C GLU A 50 -3.13 -5.99 -0.39
N PRO A 51 -3.82 -7.04 -0.90
CA PRO A 51 -5.17 -6.90 -1.44
C PRO A 51 -6.24 -6.72 -0.35
N VAL A 52 -5.94 -7.06 0.91
CA VAL A 52 -6.87 -6.94 2.03
C VAL A 52 -6.26 -6.04 3.11
N VAL A 53 -6.93 -4.94 3.42
CA VAL A 53 -6.50 -3.99 4.45
C VAL A 53 -7.58 -3.85 5.51
N TRP A 54 -7.17 -3.95 6.77
CA TRP A 54 -8.05 -3.80 7.93
C TRP A 54 -7.93 -2.38 8.45
N TRP A 55 -9.06 -1.68 8.59
CA TRP A 55 -9.10 -0.29 9.07
C TRP A 55 -8.37 -0.11 10.40
N GLU A 56 -8.58 -1.03 11.33
CA GLU A 56 -7.98 -1.02 12.67
C GLU A 56 -6.45 -1.08 12.66
N ARG A 57 -5.85 -1.63 11.59
CA ARG A 57 -4.40 -1.74 11.42
C ARG A 57 -3.76 -0.49 10.82
N LEU A 58 -4.54 0.45 10.30
CA LEU A 58 -4.00 1.66 9.68
C LEU A 58 -3.45 2.67 10.69
N GLY A 59 -3.96 2.66 11.93
CA GLY A 59 -3.54 3.60 12.97
C GLY A 59 -3.57 5.05 12.48
N GLY A 60 -2.44 5.75 12.49
CA GLY A 60 -2.34 7.15 12.04
C GLY A 60 -2.57 7.36 10.53
N LEU A 61 -2.37 6.33 9.70
CA LEU A 61 -2.61 6.44 8.25
C LEU A 61 -4.09 6.70 7.94
N ALA A 62 -5.00 6.14 8.74
CA ALA A 62 -6.43 6.38 8.64
C ALA A 62 -6.77 7.88 8.69
N ALA A 63 -6.07 8.65 9.54
CA ALA A 63 -6.30 10.08 9.69
C ALA A 63 -5.80 10.91 8.49
N LEU A 64 -4.93 10.35 7.64
CA LEU A 64 -4.36 11.03 6.47
C LEU A 64 -5.21 10.86 5.21
N ALA A 65 -6.08 9.86 5.15
CA ALA A 65 -6.73 9.43 3.91
C ALA A 65 -7.51 10.53 3.17
N ASP A 66 -8.06 11.50 3.91
CA ASP A 66 -8.88 12.60 3.37
C ASP A 66 -8.25 13.97 3.61
N LYS A 67 -6.93 14.03 3.88
CA LYS A 67 -6.23 15.29 4.16
C LYS A 67 -5.62 15.94 2.94
N LEU A 68 -5.36 15.16 1.89
CA LEU A 68 -4.77 15.63 0.64
C LEU A 68 -5.62 15.13 -0.52
N SER A 69 -5.85 16.01 -1.48
CA SER A 69 -6.48 15.69 -2.75
C SER A 69 -5.55 14.85 -3.65
N PRO A 70 -6.08 14.11 -4.63
CA PRO A 70 -5.24 13.34 -5.56
C PRO A 70 -4.15 14.17 -6.28
N PRO A 71 -4.41 15.42 -6.73
CA PRO A 71 -3.35 16.27 -7.29
C PRO A 71 -2.26 16.61 -6.26
N GLU A 72 -2.61 16.96 -5.03
CA GLU A 72 -1.62 17.25 -3.97
C GLU A 72 -0.76 16.02 -3.65
N LEU A 73 -1.38 14.83 -3.61
CA LEU A 73 -0.65 13.57 -3.44
C LEU A 73 0.29 13.29 -4.63
N ALA A 74 -0.14 13.61 -5.85
CA ALA A 74 0.67 13.43 -7.06
C ALA A 74 1.89 14.37 -7.10
N ASP A 75 1.81 15.55 -6.47
CA ASP A 75 2.90 16.51 -6.43
C ASP A 75 3.96 16.19 -5.36
N LEU A 76 3.70 15.27 -4.43
CA LEU A 76 4.67 14.85 -3.42
C LEU A 76 5.94 14.24 -4.07
N PRO A 77 7.15 14.71 -3.72
CA PRO A 77 8.40 14.26 -4.37
C PRO A 77 8.60 12.74 -4.33
N ASP A 78 8.33 12.11 -3.18
CA ASP A 78 8.50 10.67 -3.02
C ASP A 78 7.49 9.88 -3.86
N VAL A 79 6.26 10.38 -4.01
CA VAL A 79 5.24 9.77 -4.87
C VAL A 79 5.64 9.87 -6.35
N ARG A 80 6.12 11.04 -6.79
CA ARG A 80 6.67 11.22 -8.16
C ARG A 80 7.88 10.34 -8.42
N GLY A 81 8.74 10.14 -7.42
CA GLY A 81 9.88 9.23 -7.51
C GLY A 81 9.43 7.78 -7.69
N LEU A 82 8.44 7.34 -6.91
CA LEU A 82 7.84 6.01 -7.07
C LEU A 82 7.16 5.82 -8.43
N ASP A 83 6.48 6.84 -8.96
CA ASP A 83 5.90 6.77 -10.32
C ASP A 83 6.96 6.69 -11.41
N SER A 84 8.06 7.44 -11.23
CA SER A 84 9.20 7.38 -12.15
C SER A 84 9.80 5.97 -12.18
N LEU A 85 9.96 5.34 -11.00
CA LEU A 85 10.40 3.94 -10.90
C LEU A 85 9.37 2.98 -11.53
N ALA A 86 8.08 3.21 -11.32
CA ALA A 86 7.01 2.38 -11.87
C ALA A 86 6.97 2.37 -13.40
N ALA A 87 7.35 3.50 -14.03
CA ALA A 87 7.38 3.66 -15.48
C ALA A 87 8.59 2.99 -16.16
N GLU A 88 9.61 2.55 -15.39
CA GLU A 88 10.75 1.83 -15.94
C GLU A 88 10.39 0.43 -16.41
N HIS A 89 11.19 -0.15 -17.31
CA HIS A 89 10.95 -1.50 -17.86
C HIS A 89 10.78 -2.60 -16.78
N HIS A 90 11.49 -2.46 -15.65
CA HIS A 90 11.40 -3.37 -14.51
C HIS A 90 10.66 -2.75 -13.31
N GLY A 91 9.84 -1.72 -13.54
CA GLY A 91 9.15 -0.96 -12.51
C GLY A 91 8.27 -1.79 -11.57
N PRO A 92 7.41 -2.70 -12.07
CA PRO A 92 6.59 -3.55 -11.22
C PRO A 92 7.40 -4.39 -10.22
N ASP A 93 8.50 -4.99 -10.67
CA ASP A 93 9.39 -5.76 -9.80
C ASP A 93 10.12 -4.86 -8.78
N THR A 94 10.46 -3.63 -9.16
CA THR A 94 11.09 -2.67 -8.25
C THR A 94 10.12 -2.23 -7.17
N LEU A 95 8.85 -1.94 -7.50
CA LEU A 95 7.84 -1.66 -6.49
C LEU A 95 7.59 -2.86 -5.57
N ALA A 96 7.51 -4.07 -6.12
CA ALA A 96 7.39 -5.29 -5.31
C ALA A 96 8.56 -5.49 -4.35
N ALA A 97 9.80 -5.15 -4.78
CA ALA A 97 10.98 -5.17 -3.91
C ALA A 97 10.89 -4.13 -2.78
N LEU A 98 10.39 -2.93 -3.05
CA LEU A 98 10.22 -1.87 -2.04
C LEU A 98 9.10 -2.22 -1.04
N ASP A 99 7.97 -2.75 -1.51
CA ASP A 99 6.90 -3.27 -0.64
C ASP A 99 7.43 -4.40 0.27
N ALA A 100 8.17 -5.37 -0.30
CA ALA A 100 8.77 -6.47 0.46
C ALA A 100 9.82 -5.98 1.48
N LEU A 101 10.58 -4.93 1.13
CA LEU A 101 11.53 -4.29 2.06
C LEU A 101 10.79 -3.69 3.27
N CYS A 102 9.71 -2.94 3.04
CA CYS A 102 8.89 -2.38 4.11
C CYS A 102 8.27 -3.48 4.98
N ALA A 103 7.73 -4.54 4.37
CA ALA A 103 7.07 -5.63 5.09
C ALA A 103 8.03 -6.47 5.94
N THR A 104 9.24 -6.73 5.44
CA THR A 104 10.20 -7.63 6.12
C THR A 104 11.22 -6.90 6.99
N GLY A 105 11.36 -5.59 6.76
CA GLY A 105 12.35 -4.75 7.42
C GLY A 105 13.81 -5.14 7.16
N SER A 106 14.08 -5.84 6.05
CA SER A 106 15.44 -6.24 5.68
C SER A 106 15.53 -6.59 4.19
N ALA A 107 16.49 -6.00 3.48
CA ALA A 107 16.73 -6.37 2.07
C ALA A 107 17.01 -7.86 1.87
N ARG A 108 17.65 -8.52 2.85
CA ARG A 108 17.92 -9.95 2.81
C ARG A 108 16.65 -10.78 2.90
N LYS A 109 15.75 -10.46 3.84
CA LYS A 109 14.47 -11.17 4.01
C LYS A 109 13.54 -10.91 2.84
N ALA A 110 13.45 -9.67 2.37
CA ALA A 110 12.68 -9.30 1.18
C ALA A 110 13.13 -10.11 -0.05
N ALA A 111 14.44 -10.23 -0.28
CA ALA A 111 14.98 -11.03 -1.37
C ALA A 111 14.65 -12.53 -1.28
N ALA A 112 14.52 -13.08 -0.07
CA ALA A 112 14.14 -14.47 0.14
C ALA A 112 12.65 -14.71 -0.16
N VAL A 113 11.78 -13.77 0.22
CA VAL A 113 10.32 -13.82 -0.05
C VAL A 113 10.03 -13.74 -1.55
N LEU A 114 10.80 -12.95 -2.31
CA LEU A 114 10.58 -12.73 -3.73
C LEU A 114 11.17 -13.81 -4.66
N HIS A 115 11.67 -14.94 -4.14
CA HIS A 115 12.17 -16.12 -4.88
C HIS A 115 12.87 -15.79 -6.23
N ARG A 116 14.16 -15.42 -6.19
CA ARG A 116 14.87 -14.77 -7.31
C ARG A 116 15.06 -15.62 -8.59
N HIS A 117 14.63 -15.06 -9.72
CA HIS A 117 15.45 -14.55 -10.84
C HIS A 117 14.71 -13.27 -11.30
N HIS A 118 15.29 -12.05 -11.38
CA HIS A 118 15.69 -11.42 -12.65
C HIS A 118 16.45 -10.07 -12.49
N SER A 119 16.76 -9.62 -11.27
CA SER A 119 17.78 -8.58 -11.01
C SER A 119 18.10 -8.60 -9.52
N THR A 120 19.36 -8.42 -9.12
CA THR A 120 19.72 -8.57 -7.71
C THR A 120 19.11 -7.43 -6.89
N MET A 121 18.40 -7.74 -5.79
CA MET A 121 17.80 -6.75 -4.87
C MET A 121 18.69 -5.52 -4.61
N PRO A 122 20.02 -5.66 -4.41
CA PRO A 122 20.89 -4.49 -4.23
C PRO A 122 20.85 -3.50 -5.39
N ALA A 123 20.84 -3.98 -6.64
CA ALA A 123 20.76 -3.11 -7.81
C ALA A 123 19.43 -2.35 -7.88
N ARG A 124 18.32 -3.01 -7.50
CA ARG A 124 16.99 -2.37 -7.44
C ARG A 124 16.93 -1.31 -6.35
N LEU A 125 17.47 -1.61 -5.17
CA LEU A 125 17.53 -0.66 -4.07
C LEU A 125 18.42 0.54 -4.41
N ALA A 126 19.62 0.31 -4.96
CA ALA A 126 20.49 1.40 -5.41
C ALA A 126 19.81 2.29 -6.46
N ARG A 127 19.05 1.69 -7.41
CA ARG A 127 18.26 2.47 -8.38
C ARG A 127 17.16 3.27 -7.69
N ALA A 128 16.42 2.66 -6.76
CA ALA A 128 15.38 3.36 -6.01
C ALA A 128 15.95 4.53 -5.20
N GLU A 129 17.07 4.35 -4.51
CA GLU A 129 17.75 5.40 -3.74
C GLU A 129 18.23 6.54 -4.64
N ALA A 130 18.74 6.24 -5.84
CA ALA A 130 19.15 7.25 -6.80
C ALA A 130 17.97 8.10 -7.31
N VAL A 131 16.77 7.51 -7.44
CA VAL A 131 15.56 8.23 -7.88
C VAL A 131 14.87 8.95 -6.73
N LEU A 132 14.78 8.33 -5.56
CA LEU A 132 14.10 8.86 -4.38
C LEU A 132 14.95 9.87 -3.59
N GLY A 133 16.28 9.81 -3.74
CA GLY A 133 17.22 10.71 -3.09
C GLY A 133 17.46 10.45 -1.60
N PHE A 134 17.17 9.24 -1.11
CA PHE A 134 17.45 8.83 0.27
C PHE A 134 17.74 7.34 0.39
N GLU A 135 18.49 6.94 1.42
CA GLU A 135 18.77 5.53 1.75
C GLU A 135 17.50 4.80 2.21
N VAL A 136 17.10 3.76 1.49
CA VAL A 136 15.81 3.08 1.72
C VAL A 136 15.88 1.95 2.74
N ASP A 137 17.06 1.35 2.99
CA ASP A 137 17.25 0.24 3.97
C ASP A 137 17.75 0.72 5.35
N SER A 138 17.52 1.99 5.68
CA SER A 138 17.66 2.51 7.05
C SER A 138 16.30 2.47 7.79
N PRO A 139 16.26 2.49 9.14
CA PRO A 139 14.98 2.57 9.86
C PRO A 139 14.11 3.77 9.44
N ALA A 140 14.71 4.96 9.31
CA ALA A 140 14.01 6.17 8.89
C ALA A 140 13.62 6.12 7.41
N GLY A 141 14.51 5.61 6.55
CA GLY A 141 14.27 5.39 5.13
C GLY A 141 13.10 4.46 4.86
N ARG A 142 13.02 3.34 5.56
CA ARG A 142 11.91 2.38 5.44
C ARG A 142 10.58 2.97 5.86
N PHE A 143 10.56 3.80 6.92
CA PHE A 143 9.35 4.51 7.32
C PHE A 143 8.91 5.52 6.24
N ARG A 144 9.84 6.36 5.74
CA ARG A 144 9.56 7.33 4.67
C ARG A 144 9.06 6.63 3.41
N LEU A 145 9.71 5.53 3.01
CA LEU A 145 9.32 4.71 1.87
C LEU A 145 7.92 4.11 2.07
N HIS A 146 7.64 3.55 3.25
CA HIS A 146 6.32 2.99 3.55
C HIS A 146 5.23 4.06 3.45
N LEU A 147 5.47 5.23 4.05
CA LEU A 147 4.55 6.36 3.94
C LEU A 147 4.32 6.79 2.49
N ALA A 148 5.38 6.90 1.68
CA ALA A 148 5.27 7.25 0.27
C ALA A 148 4.44 6.21 -0.52
N LEU A 149 4.64 4.91 -0.25
CA LEU A 149 3.83 3.84 -0.85
C LEU A 149 2.35 3.96 -0.44
N MET A 150 2.05 4.24 0.83
CA MET A 150 0.68 4.44 1.29
C MET A 150 0.00 5.66 0.64
N LEU A 151 0.71 6.78 0.54
CA LEU A 151 0.21 8.01 -0.10
C LEU A 151 -0.03 7.80 -1.61
N ARG A 152 0.86 7.07 -2.27
CA ARG A 152 0.68 6.66 -3.66
C ARG A 152 -0.58 5.80 -3.85
N ARG A 153 -0.81 4.81 -2.97
CA ARG A 153 -2.02 3.98 -2.99
C ARG A 153 -3.28 4.81 -2.78
N LEU A 154 -3.29 5.74 -1.81
CA LEU A 154 -4.42 6.64 -1.57
C LEU A 154 -4.82 7.47 -2.79
N ARG A 155 -3.82 7.91 -3.57
CA ARG A 155 -4.04 8.62 -4.84
C ARG A 155 -4.56 7.68 -5.91
N ASP A 156 -3.88 6.56 -6.15
CA ASP A 156 -4.18 5.63 -7.25
C ASP A 156 -5.55 4.96 -7.06
N ASN A 157 -5.99 4.80 -5.81
CA ASN A 157 -7.26 4.18 -5.45
C ASN A 157 -8.34 5.21 -5.06
N ALA A 158 -8.19 6.49 -5.40
CA ALA A 158 -9.13 7.55 -4.99
C ALA A 158 -10.58 7.22 -5.37
N ASP A 159 -10.79 6.58 -6.53
CA ASP A 159 -12.12 6.23 -7.04
C ASP A 159 -12.69 4.91 -6.47
N LEU A 160 -11.91 4.16 -5.67
CA LEU A 160 -12.39 2.94 -5.01
C LEU A 160 -13.16 3.21 -3.72
N GLY A 161 -12.92 4.39 -3.12
CA GLY A 161 -13.43 4.72 -1.81
C GLY A 161 -14.65 5.59 -1.84
#